data_AF-A0AAW1SLR9-F1
#
_entry.id   AF-A0AAW1SLR9-F1
#
_cell.length_a   1.000
_cell.length_b   1.000
_cell.length_c   1.000
_cell.angle_alpha   90.00
_cell.angle_beta   90.00
_cell.angle_gamma   90.00
#
_symmetry.space_group_name_H-M   'P 1'
#
loop_
_entity.id
_entity.type
_entity.pdbx_description
1 polymer ?
#
loop_
_entity_poly.entity_id
_entity_poly.type
_entity_poly.pdbx_seq_one_letter_code
_entity_poly.pdbx_strand_id
1 'polypeptide(L)'
;MALDQLLTWGRRCCPHSEDWTGGVTSWCGALEAGQTNAEAQPPAAKKRRLASSQQHASVQEGAKWARAKPQKRAFTDAWLAVLRVPLTLPDLHRALSHLPDSVIPHLTDPLLLSDFLTHSVDSGGLTGMLALHGIFILVTQHGLEYPHFFMRLYALLTPDIFNARHRVRFLTLADIFLSSGLVPAYTAAAFAKRFARLALTAPPAGAITCTGFIHNLLRRHPACQFGRDPYDEGEPDPAKSQALASSLWEAESLRDHYCPQVAASVSLLDRDFSDPKKTAEVNVQQYAAGSFAAIIKQELDIRLKKAPIAFHSQPLTSLFGTALPILGFAFA
;
A
#
# COMPACT_ATOMS: atom_id res chain seq x y z
N MET A 1 6.78 4.13 22.12
CA MET A 1 7.68 5.11 21.49
C MET A 1 6.78 6.22 20.96
N ALA A 2 6.58 7.28 21.74
CA ALA A 2 5.74 8.42 21.36
C ALA A 2 6.39 9.24 20.23
N LEU A 3 5.60 10.01 19.46
CA LEU A 3 6.07 10.89 18.38
C LEU A 3 7.24 11.79 18.82
N ASP A 4 7.22 12.28 20.06
CA ASP A 4 8.30 13.10 20.62
C ASP A 4 9.68 12.42 20.55
N GLN A 5 9.75 11.09 20.70
CA GLN A 5 11.00 10.35 20.54
C GLN A 5 11.44 10.20 19.07
N LEU A 6 10.49 10.25 18.13
CA LEU A 6 10.75 10.20 16.68
C LEU A 6 11.21 11.57 16.13
N LEU A 7 10.97 12.65 16.88
CA LEU A 7 11.29 14.03 16.52
C LEU A 7 12.56 14.56 17.21
N THR A 8 12.98 13.99 18.35
CA THR A 8 14.04 14.59 19.18
C THR A 8 15.44 14.07 18.88
N TRP A 9 16.17 14.79 18.02
CA TRP A 9 17.63 14.91 18.17
C TRP A 9 18.15 16.36 18.20
N GLY A 10 17.27 17.36 18.16
CA GLY A 10 17.66 18.78 18.24
C GLY A 10 17.99 19.32 19.65
N ARG A 11 17.91 18.52 20.73
CA ARG A 11 18.10 19.03 22.12
C ARG A 11 18.99 18.22 23.06
N ARG A 12 19.65 17.13 22.64
CA ARG A 12 20.59 16.41 23.51
C ARG A 12 21.82 15.97 22.73
N CYS A 13 22.97 16.48 23.16
CA CYS A 13 24.30 16.13 22.66
C CYS A 13 24.64 14.66 23.01
N CYS A 14 25.44 14.01 22.15
CA CYS A 14 26.02 12.66 22.32
C CYS A 14 26.94 12.58 23.56
N PRO A 15 27.30 11.35 24.03
CA PRO A 15 28.20 10.39 23.35
C PRO A 15 27.57 8.98 23.28
N HIS A 16 27.90 8.05 22.39
CA HIS A 16 29.21 7.46 22.10
C HIS A 16 29.13 6.61 20.81
N SER A 17 30.27 6.41 20.17
CA SER A 17 30.50 5.61 18.95
C SER A 17 30.60 4.12 19.25
N GLU A 18 29.91 3.27 18.50
CA GLU A 18 30.32 1.87 18.31
C GLU A 18 30.11 1.45 16.85
N ASP A 19 31.21 1.00 16.26
CA ASP A 19 31.37 0.52 14.90
C ASP A 19 30.60 -0.79 14.69
N TRP A 20 29.85 -0.88 13.59
CA TRP A 20 29.40 -2.16 13.04
C TRP A 20 30.01 -2.36 11.65
N THR A 21 31.22 -2.92 11.64
CA THR A 21 31.74 -3.66 10.49
C THR A 21 31.15 -5.07 10.53
N GLY A 22 30.23 -5.38 9.61
CA GLY A 22 29.58 -6.70 9.52
C GLY A 22 29.41 -7.11 8.07
N GLY A 23 30.19 -8.11 7.66
CA GLY A 23 30.40 -8.57 6.29
C GLY A 23 29.15 -8.93 5.49
N VAL A 24 29.29 -8.70 4.19
CA VAL A 24 28.46 -9.24 3.12
C VAL A 24 28.49 -10.76 3.15
N THR A 25 27.33 -11.41 3.24
CA THR A 25 27.19 -12.82 2.85
C THR A 25 25.96 -13.02 1.98
N SER A 26 26.28 -13.47 0.76
CA SER A 26 25.47 -13.94 -0.34
C SER A 26 24.27 -14.81 0.06
N TRP A 27 23.18 -14.67 -0.70
CA TRP A 27 22.13 -15.67 -0.81
C TRP A 27 22.60 -16.90 -1.60
N CYS A 28 22.00 -18.06 -1.30
CA CYS A 28 22.21 -19.42 -1.82
C CYS A 28 23.43 -20.22 -1.29
N GLY A 29 23.16 -21.16 -0.37
CA GLY A 29 24.03 -22.34 -0.16
C GLY A 29 23.75 -23.16 1.12
N ALA A 30 23.32 -24.42 0.92
CA ALA A 30 23.26 -25.58 1.83
C ALA A 30 22.04 -25.69 2.78
N LEU A 31 21.02 -26.53 2.55
CA LEU A 31 20.86 -28.01 2.56
C LEU A 31 20.97 -28.70 3.94
N GLU A 32 20.04 -29.65 4.11
CA GLU A 32 19.86 -30.68 5.17
C GLU A 32 19.05 -30.28 6.41
N ALA A 33 18.11 -31.08 6.94
CA ALA A 33 17.39 -32.25 6.45
C ALA A 33 16.19 -32.49 7.41
N GLY A 34 15.08 -32.99 6.85
CA GLY A 34 14.13 -33.92 7.48
C GLY A 34 13.34 -33.50 8.73
N GLN A 35 12.01 -33.42 8.58
CA GLN A 35 11.09 -34.34 9.25
C GLN A 35 9.66 -34.18 8.70
N THR A 36 9.21 -35.25 8.05
CA THR A 36 7.85 -35.50 7.61
C THR A 36 6.96 -35.80 8.81
N ASN A 37 5.73 -35.29 8.82
CA ASN A 37 4.61 -35.98 9.45
C ASN A 37 3.34 -35.80 8.60
N ALA A 38 2.95 -36.91 8.00
CA ALA A 38 1.66 -37.12 7.34
C ALA A 38 0.66 -37.58 8.40
N GLU A 39 -0.51 -36.96 8.45
CA GLU A 39 -1.57 -37.33 9.39
C GLU A 39 -2.65 -38.15 8.69
N ALA A 40 -3.07 -39.20 9.38
CA ALA A 40 -3.73 -40.39 8.89
C ALA A 40 -5.27 -40.25 8.77
N GLN A 41 -5.85 -40.98 7.81
CA GLN A 41 -7.27 -41.32 7.77
C GLN A 41 -7.50 -42.76 8.25
N PRO A 42 -8.62 -43.07 8.95
CA PRO A 42 -8.88 -44.39 9.54
C PRO A 42 -9.50 -45.40 8.53
N PRO A 43 -9.52 -46.71 8.87
CA PRO A 43 -9.54 -47.80 7.89
C PRO A 43 -10.92 -48.39 7.55
N ALA A 44 -10.88 -49.20 6.49
CA ALA A 44 -11.97 -49.82 5.74
C ALA A 44 -12.85 -50.86 6.47
N ALA A 45 -14.13 -50.91 6.07
CA ALA A 45 -15.03 -52.04 6.27
C ALA A 45 -15.31 -52.77 4.93
N LYS A 46 -15.24 -54.10 4.92
CA LYS A 46 -15.35 -54.98 3.75
C LYS A 46 -16.81 -55.29 3.36
N LYS A 47 -17.03 -55.22 2.02
CA LYS A 47 -17.85 -56.08 1.13
C LYS A 47 -19.35 -56.22 1.37
N ARG A 48 -20.12 -55.84 0.34
CA ARG A 48 -21.11 -56.72 -0.31
C ARG A 48 -21.07 -56.53 -1.82
N ARG A 49 -20.66 -57.60 -2.53
CA ARG A 49 -20.87 -57.77 -3.97
C ARG A 49 -22.37 -57.93 -4.20
N LEU A 50 -22.93 -57.19 -5.15
CA LEU A 50 -24.12 -57.64 -5.88
C LEU A 50 -24.00 -57.27 -7.36
N ALA A 51 -24.06 -58.32 -8.16
CA ALA A 51 -24.42 -58.45 -9.57
C ALA A 51 -24.30 -57.23 -10.49
N SER A 52 -23.51 -57.44 -11.55
CA SER A 52 -23.62 -56.83 -12.86
C SER A 52 -25.07 -56.62 -13.30
N SER A 53 -25.44 -55.36 -13.50
CA SER A 53 -26.48 -54.99 -14.46
C SER A 53 -25.82 -54.12 -15.51
N GLN A 54 -25.61 -54.71 -16.69
CA GLN A 54 -25.24 -53.99 -17.89
C GLN A 54 -26.39 -53.06 -18.26
N GLN A 55 -26.34 -51.82 -17.76
CA GLN A 55 -27.07 -50.73 -18.38
C GLN A 55 -26.13 -50.09 -19.39
N HIS A 56 -26.49 -50.24 -20.67
CA HIS A 56 -26.03 -49.40 -21.75
C HIS A 56 -26.41 -47.95 -21.41
N ALA A 57 -25.55 -47.25 -20.66
CA ALA A 57 -25.57 -45.81 -20.60
C ALA A 57 -25.01 -45.33 -21.95
N SER A 58 -25.90 -44.87 -22.82
CA SER A 58 -25.53 -44.09 -23.99
C SER A 58 -24.68 -42.92 -23.50
N VAL A 59 -23.37 -43.01 -23.72
CA VAL A 59 -22.46 -41.87 -23.58
C VAL A 59 -22.87 -40.90 -24.68
N GLN A 60 -23.78 -39.99 -24.36
CA GLN A 60 -23.90 -38.77 -25.13
C GLN A 60 -22.54 -38.10 -25.01
N GLU A 61 -21.72 -38.21 -26.05
CA GLU A 61 -20.51 -37.41 -26.20
C GLU A 61 -20.97 -35.96 -26.24
N GLY A 62 -21.05 -35.33 -25.06
CA GLY A 62 -21.24 -33.89 -24.93
C GLY A 62 -20.26 -33.23 -25.89
N ALA A 63 -20.80 -32.40 -26.77
CA ALA A 63 -20.06 -31.90 -27.92
C ALA A 63 -18.68 -31.37 -27.48
N LYS A 64 -17.62 -31.66 -28.26
CA LYS A 64 -16.22 -31.39 -27.86
C LYS A 64 -15.97 -29.94 -27.40
N TRP A 65 -16.77 -28.99 -27.91
CA TRP A 65 -16.76 -27.56 -27.54
C TRP A 65 -17.32 -27.24 -26.14
N ALA A 66 -18.12 -28.13 -25.55
CA ALA A 66 -18.73 -27.97 -24.23
C ALA A 66 -17.81 -28.37 -23.06
N ARG A 67 -16.61 -28.87 -23.36
CA ARG A 67 -15.64 -29.30 -22.35
C ARG A 67 -14.91 -28.07 -21.75
N ALA A 68 -14.79 -28.02 -20.42
CA ALA A 68 -14.19 -26.87 -19.73
C ALA A 68 -12.71 -26.63 -20.07
N LYS A 69 -11.90 -27.69 -20.27
CA LYS A 69 -10.47 -27.56 -20.61
C LYS A 69 -10.21 -26.86 -21.95
N PRO A 70 -10.80 -27.29 -23.09
CA PRO A 70 -10.62 -26.58 -24.35
C PRO A 70 -11.25 -25.18 -24.35
N GLN A 71 -12.33 -24.93 -23.60
CA GLN A 71 -12.88 -23.58 -23.43
C GLN A 71 -11.89 -22.64 -22.75
N LYS A 72 -11.24 -23.06 -21.65
CA LYS A 72 -10.19 -22.25 -21.00
C LYS A 72 -9.00 -21.99 -21.91
N ARG A 73 -8.60 -22.96 -22.74
CA ARG A 73 -7.52 -22.78 -23.73
C ARG A 73 -7.91 -21.74 -24.79
N ALA A 74 -9.06 -21.91 -25.42
CA ALA A 74 -9.56 -20.95 -26.41
C ALA A 74 -9.73 -19.53 -25.82
N PHE A 75 -10.17 -19.43 -24.57
CA PHE A 75 -10.25 -18.17 -23.83
C PHE A 75 -8.86 -17.55 -23.59
N THR A 76 -7.88 -18.36 -23.20
CA THR A 76 -6.49 -17.92 -23.01
C THR A 76 -5.90 -17.42 -24.33
N ASP A 77 -6.04 -18.20 -25.41
CA ASP A 77 -5.53 -17.83 -26.73
C ASP A 77 -6.20 -16.56 -27.27
N ALA A 78 -7.51 -16.39 -27.05
CA ALA A 78 -8.25 -15.18 -27.42
C ALA A 78 -7.74 -13.95 -26.66
N TRP A 79 -7.55 -14.04 -25.35
CA TRP A 79 -7.02 -12.93 -24.56
C TRP A 79 -5.59 -12.57 -24.93
N LEU A 80 -4.72 -13.56 -25.15
CA LEU A 80 -3.36 -13.31 -25.61
C LEU A 80 -3.34 -12.67 -27.00
N ALA A 81 -4.26 -13.06 -27.90
CA ALA A 81 -4.41 -12.42 -29.20
C ALA A 81 -4.86 -10.96 -29.06
N VAL A 82 -5.80 -10.66 -28.16
CA VAL A 82 -6.26 -9.28 -27.88
C VAL A 82 -5.13 -8.43 -27.32
N LEU A 83 -4.35 -8.95 -26.36
CA LEU A 83 -3.24 -8.21 -25.74
C LEU A 83 -2.06 -7.98 -26.68
N ARG A 84 -1.96 -8.72 -27.80
CA ARG A 84 -0.96 -8.50 -28.85
C ARG A 84 -1.32 -7.36 -29.80
N VAL A 85 -2.59 -6.97 -29.88
CA VAL A 85 -3.03 -5.84 -30.72
C VAL A 85 -2.57 -4.53 -30.05
N PRO A 86 -2.13 -3.50 -30.81
CA PRO A 86 -1.85 -2.19 -30.24
C PRO A 86 -3.14 -1.57 -29.66
N LEU A 87 -3.32 -1.70 -28.35
CA LEU A 87 -4.47 -1.16 -27.62
C LEU A 87 -4.29 0.34 -27.39
N THR A 88 -5.39 1.09 -27.48
CA THR A 88 -5.39 2.48 -27.02
C THR A 88 -5.27 2.53 -25.49
N LEU A 89 -4.72 3.62 -24.94
CA LEU A 89 -4.59 3.81 -23.48
C LEU A 89 -5.89 3.51 -22.68
N PRO A 90 -7.09 3.98 -23.07
CA PRO A 90 -8.31 3.68 -22.32
C PRO A 90 -8.76 2.21 -22.46
N ASP A 91 -8.43 1.53 -23.56
CA ASP A 91 -8.68 0.08 -23.71
C ASP A 91 -7.72 -0.72 -22.81
N LEU A 92 -6.45 -0.32 -22.77
CA LEU A 92 -5.44 -0.92 -21.91
C LEU A 92 -5.82 -0.79 -20.42
N HIS A 93 -6.24 0.40 -19.97
CA HIS A 93 -6.67 0.61 -18.58
C HIS A 93 -7.90 -0.22 -18.24
N ARG A 94 -8.87 -0.33 -19.16
CA ARG A 94 -10.03 -1.22 -18.98
C ARG A 94 -9.59 -2.67 -18.88
N ALA A 95 -8.73 -3.15 -19.77
CA ALA A 95 -8.21 -4.51 -19.74
C ALA A 95 -7.52 -4.80 -18.41
N LEU A 96 -6.58 -3.95 -17.98
CA LEU A 96 -5.85 -4.09 -16.71
C LEU A 96 -6.77 -4.04 -15.48
N SER A 97 -7.86 -3.26 -15.52
CA SER A 97 -8.81 -3.19 -14.40
C SER A 97 -9.63 -4.47 -14.20
N HIS A 98 -9.93 -5.19 -15.29
CA HIS A 98 -10.71 -6.43 -15.28
C HIS A 98 -9.85 -7.69 -15.25
N LEU A 99 -8.58 -7.58 -15.64
CA LEU A 99 -7.64 -8.70 -15.71
C LEU A 99 -7.60 -9.55 -14.43
N PRO A 100 -7.45 -8.98 -13.22
CA PRO A 100 -7.24 -9.75 -12.01
C PRO A 100 -8.49 -10.51 -11.57
N ASP A 101 -9.65 -9.85 -11.60
CA ASP A 101 -10.91 -10.39 -11.08
C ASP A 101 -11.61 -11.32 -12.09
N SER A 102 -11.54 -11.00 -13.39
CA SER A 102 -12.35 -11.65 -14.43
C SER A 102 -11.56 -12.51 -15.40
N VAL A 103 -10.26 -12.26 -15.59
CA VAL A 103 -9.47 -12.96 -16.62
C VAL A 103 -8.61 -14.04 -15.98
N ILE A 104 -7.75 -13.68 -15.02
CA ILE A 104 -6.77 -14.59 -14.40
C ILE A 104 -7.38 -15.92 -13.90
N PRO A 105 -8.52 -15.96 -13.20
CA PRO A 105 -9.11 -17.22 -12.70
C PRO A 105 -9.54 -18.21 -13.80
N HIS A 106 -9.72 -17.73 -15.03
CA HIS A 106 -10.23 -18.50 -16.16
C HIS A 106 -9.15 -18.93 -17.15
N LEU A 107 -7.91 -18.45 -17.00
CA LEU A 107 -6.78 -18.85 -17.84
C LEU A 107 -6.33 -20.27 -17.54
N THR A 108 -5.73 -20.93 -18.53
CA THR A 108 -5.06 -22.21 -18.32
C THR A 108 -3.71 -22.06 -17.64
N ASP A 109 -2.95 -21.04 -18.04
CA ASP A 109 -1.65 -20.70 -17.46
C ASP A 109 -1.54 -19.18 -17.30
N PRO A 110 -1.80 -18.65 -16.10
CA PRO A 110 -1.73 -17.22 -15.81
C PRO A 110 -0.33 -16.62 -15.92
N LEU A 111 0.73 -17.43 -15.85
CA LEU A 111 2.12 -16.95 -15.92
C LEU A 111 2.47 -16.35 -17.29
N LEU A 112 1.71 -16.68 -18.34
CA LEU A 112 1.85 -16.08 -19.68
C LEU A 112 1.62 -14.56 -19.69
N LEU A 113 0.93 -14.01 -18.69
CA LEU A 113 0.70 -12.57 -18.55
C LEU A 113 1.85 -11.83 -17.85
N SER A 114 2.83 -12.54 -17.31
CA SER A 114 3.91 -11.95 -16.49
C SER A 114 4.70 -10.86 -17.21
N ASP A 115 5.10 -11.10 -18.46
CA ASP A 115 5.88 -10.15 -19.27
C ASP A 115 5.07 -8.87 -19.57
N PHE A 116 3.82 -9.04 -20.02
CA PHE A 116 2.90 -7.92 -20.26
C PHE A 116 2.63 -7.09 -19.00
N LEU A 117 2.39 -7.75 -17.86
CA LEU A 117 2.14 -7.08 -16.59
C LEU A 117 3.40 -6.38 -16.08
N THR A 118 4.57 -6.98 -16.24
CA THR A 118 5.85 -6.35 -15.88
C THR A 118 6.08 -5.10 -16.69
N HIS A 119 5.96 -5.16 -18.02
CA HIS A 119 6.06 -3.99 -18.89
C HIS A 119 5.04 -2.90 -18.52
N SER A 120 3.83 -3.30 -18.14
CA SER A 120 2.77 -2.37 -17.72
C SER A 120 3.08 -1.68 -16.37
N VAL A 121 3.73 -2.37 -15.43
CA VAL A 121 4.22 -1.78 -14.18
C VAL A 121 5.38 -0.83 -14.42
N ASP A 122 6.29 -1.21 -15.30
CA ASP A 122 7.49 -0.43 -15.65
C ASP A 122 7.14 0.89 -16.35
N SER A 123 6.00 0.92 -17.05
CA SER A 123 5.43 2.14 -17.62
C SER A 123 5.01 3.18 -16.57
N GLY A 124 4.85 2.77 -15.30
CA GLY A 124 4.51 3.66 -14.18
C GLY A 124 3.11 4.28 -14.25
N GLY A 125 2.86 5.24 -13.35
CA GLY A 125 1.61 5.99 -13.27
C GLY A 125 0.37 5.09 -13.07
N LEU A 126 -0.77 5.51 -13.65
CA LEU A 126 -2.03 4.77 -13.54
C LEU A 126 -1.95 3.35 -14.14
N THR A 127 -1.23 3.19 -15.25
CA THR A 127 -1.03 1.88 -15.90
C THR A 127 -0.35 0.91 -14.94
N GLY A 128 0.73 1.34 -14.29
CA GLY A 128 1.44 0.51 -13.33
C GLY A 128 0.64 0.22 -12.07
N MET A 129 -0.11 1.20 -11.56
CA MET A 129 -1.02 0.98 -10.43
C MET A 129 -2.08 -0.11 -10.71
N LEU A 130 -2.64 -0.13 -11.92
CA LEU A 130 -3.64 -1.13 -12.32
C LEU A 130 -2.99 -2.51 -12.51
N ALA A 131 -1.83 -2.55 -13.18
CA ALA A 131 -1.10 -3.77 -13.45
C ALA A 131 -0.58 -4.46 -12.16
N LEU A 132 -0.27 -3.68 -11.13
CA LEU A 132 0.21 -4.19 -9.85
C LEU A 132 -0.75 -5.20 -9.21
N HIS A 133 -2.07 -5.03 -9.39
CA HIS A 133 -3.04 -6.01 -8.90
C HIS A 133 -2.93 -7.35 -9.62
N GLY A 134 -2.68 -7.34 -10.93
CA GLY A 134 -2.41 -8.56 -11.69
C GLY A 134 -1.14 -9.27 -11.20
N ILE A 135 -0.05 -8.51 -11.00
CA ILE A 135 1.20 -9.06 -10.45
C ILE A 135 0.98 -9.65 -9.06
N PHE A 136 0.21 -8.99 -8.19
CA PHE A 136 -0.11 -9.51 -6.86
C PHE A 136 -0.70 -10.91 -6.91
N ILE A 137 -1.67 -11.14 -7.79
CA ILE A 137 -2.29 -12.46 -7.94
C ILE A 137 -1.28 -13.48 -8.47
N LEU A 138 -0.44 -13.10 -9.45
CA LEU A 138 0.59 -13.99 -9.98
C LEU A 138 1.63 -14.38 -8.93
N VAL A 139 2.08 -13.42 -8.11
CA VAL A 139 3.06 -13.66 -7.04
C VAL A 139 2.44 -14.54 -5.95
N THR A 140 1.22 -14.26 -5.51
CA THR A 140 0.60 -14.95 -4.36
C THR A 140 -0.01 -16.31 -4.69
N GLN A 141 -0.61 -16.47 -5.89
CA GLN A 141 -1.35 -17.67 -6.26
C GLN A 141 -0.62 -18.56 -7.26
N HIS A 142 0.25 -17.98 -8.08
CA HIS A 142 0.94 -18.69 -9.17
C HIS A 142 2.46 -18.78 -8.99
N GLY A 143 3.00 -18.28 -7.86
CA GLY A 143 4.42 -18.40 -7.52
C GLY A 143 5.36 -17.60 -8.42
N LEU A 144 4.88 -16.51 -9.02
CA LEU A 144 5.73 -15.61 -9.80
C LEU A 144 6.76 -14.93 -8.89
N GLU A 145 8.05 -15.11 -9.17
CA GLU A 145 9.10 -14.32 -8.54
C GLU A 145 9.26 -12.98 -9.27
N TYR A 146 8.96 -11.89 -8.57
CA TYR A 146 9.07 -10.55 -9.13
C TYR A 146 10.23 -9.78 -8.47
N PRO A 147 11.37 -9.64 -9.17
CA PRO A 147 12.56 -9.03 -8.60
C PRO A 147 12.32 -7.55 -8.28
N HIS A 148 12.92 -7.08 -7.19
CA HIS A 148 12.83 -5.67 -6.75
C HIS A 148 11.39 -5.15 -6.60
N PHE A 149 10.45 -6.00 -6.20
CA PHE A 149 9.04 -5.66 -6.01
C PHE A 149 8.84 -4.35 -5.22
N PHE A 150 9.52 -4.22 -4.07
CA PHE A 150 9.37 -3.05 -3.20
C PHE A 150 9.93 -1.76 -3.82
N MET A 151 10.97 -1.82 -4.66
CA MET A 151 11.45 -0.64 -5.39
C MET A 151 10.38 -0.11 -6.34
N ARG A 152 9.71 -1.02 -7.07
CA ARG A 152 8.66 -0.63 -8.02
C ARG A 152 7.41 -0.15 -7.30
N LEU A 153 7.02 -0.80 -6.21
CA LEU A 153 5.95 -0.31 -5.35
C LEU A 153 6.26 1.09 -4.80
N TYR A 154 7.50 1.33 -4.37
CA TYR A 154 7.96 2.61 -3.87
C TYR A 154 7.95 3.69 -4.96
N ALA A 155 8.40 3.38 -6.18
CA ALA A 155 8.37 4.28 -7.33
C ALA A 155 6.93 4.64 -7.76
N LEU A 156 5.97 3.73 -7.59
CA LEU A 156 4.55 3.99 -7.86
C LEU A 156 3.93 4.94 -6.84
N LEU A 157 4.56 5.17 -5.68
CA LEU A 157 4.09 6.12 -4.67
C LEU A 157 4.32 7.59 -5.08
N THR A 158 3.46 8.08 -5.98
CA THR A 158 3.38 9.46 -6.46
C THR A 158 2.16 10.20 -5.88
N PRO A 159 2.17 11.55 -5.85
CA PRO A 159 1.02 12.34 -5.37
C PRO A 159 -0.28 12.07 -6.16
N ASP A 160 -0.15 11.65 -7.42
CA ASP A 160 -1.29 11.35 -8.29
C ASP A 160 -2.15 10.17 -7.80
N ILE A 161 -1.62 9.29 -6.96
CA ILE A 161 -2.36 8.15 -6.40
C ILE A 161 -3.62 8.63 -5.69
N PHE A 162 -3.56 9.73 -4.95
CA PHE A 162 -4.72 10.18 -4.18
C PHE A 162 -5.84 10.68 -5.07
N ASN A 163 -5.56 11.06 -6.31
CA ASN A 163 -6.58 11.52 -7.27
C ASN A 163 -7.03 10.39 -8.21
N ALA A 164 -6.36 9.24 -8.19
CA ALA A 164 -6.68 8.12 -9.07
C ALA A 164 -8.02 7.44 -8.70
N ARG A 165 -8.78 7.03 -9.73
CA ARG A 165 -10.08 6.34 -9.56
C ARG A 165 -9.97 5.02 -8.79
N HIS A 166 -8.86 4.29 -8.97
CA HIS A 166 -8.64 2.98 -8.38
C HIS A 166 -7.75 3.02 -7.12
N ARG A 167 -7.56 4.20 -6.52
CA ARG A 167 -6.68 4.42 -5.35
C ARG A 167 -6.98 3.51 -4.17
N VAL A 168 -8.26 3.21 -3.91
CA VAL A 168 -8.67 2.35 -2.80
C VAL A 168 -8.07 0.97 -2.95
N ARG A 169 -8.23 0.35 -4.13
CA ARG A 169 -7.69 -0.98 -4.42
C ARG A 169 -6.17 -1.00 -4.31
N PHE A 170 -5.50 -0.01 -4.90
CA PHE A 170 -4.04 0.10 -4.85
C PHE A 170 -3.52 0.21 -3.41
N LEU A 171 -4.08 1.13 -2.61
CA LEU A 171 -3.64 1.35 -1.24
C LEU A 171 -3.98 0.15 -0.34
N THR A 172 -5.12 -0.53 -0.55
CA THR A 172 -5.39 -1.78 0.18
C THR A 172 -4.38 -2.88 -0.14
N LEU A 173 -3.97 -3.01 -1.40
CA LEU A 173 -2.95 -3.97 -1.78
C LEU A 173 -1.59 -3.60 -1.17
N ALA A 174 -1.23 -2.31 -1.20
CA ALA A 174 0.00 -1.82 -0.57
C ALA A 174 0.05 -2.15 0.93
N ASP A 175 -1.06 -1.99 1.67
CA ASP A 175 -1.11 -2.37 3.09
C ASP A 175 -0.93 -3.89 3.29
N ILE A 176 -1.52 -4.72 2.43
CA ILE A 176 -1.33 -6.18 2.47
C ILE A 176 0.15 -6.53 2.28
N PHE A 177 0.84 -5.95 1.29
CA PHE A 177 2.27 -6.21 1.09
C PHE A 177 3.13 -5.74 2.25
N LEU A 178 2.87 -4.54 2.75
CA LEU A 178 3.61 -3.95 3.86
C LEU A 178 3.25 -4.56 5.23
N SER A 179 2.20 -5.37 5.30
CA SER A 179 1.87 -6.19 6.48
C SER A 179 2.67 -7.49 6.57
N SER A 180 3.36 -7.88 5.48
CA SER A 180 4.12 -9.13 5.48
C SER A 180 5.32 -9.07 6.43
N GLY A 181 5.51 -10.11 7.24
CA GLY A 181 6.59 -10.17 8.24
C GLY A 181 8.01 -10.29 7.65
N LEU A 182 8.13 -10.41 6.33
CA LEU A 182 9.41 -10.51 5.61
C LEU A 182 9.98 -9.15 5.20
N VAL A 183 9.24 -8.06 5.46
CA VAL A 183 9.66 -6.69 5.12
C VAL A 183 10.75 -6.22 6.09
N PRO A 184 11.96 -5.91 5.62
CA PRO A 184 13.01 -5.35 6.47
C PRO A 184 12.64 -3.98 7.06
N ALA A 185 13.14 -3.68 8.26
CA ALA A 185 12.87 -2.41 8.93
C ALA A 185 13.26 -1.17 8.09
N TYR A 186 14.35 -1.24 7.32
CA TYR A 186 14.77 -0.14 6.46
C TYR A 186 13.75 0.15 5.35
N THR A 187 13.14 -0.88 4.74
CA THR A 187 12.09 -0.69 3.73
C THR A 187 10.83 -0.11 4.37
N ALA A 188 10.41 -0.61 5.53
CA ALA A 188 9.25 -0.07 6.24
C ALA A 188 9.45 1.41 6.59
N ALA A 189 10.64 1.79 7.06
CA ALA A 189 11.01 3.19 7.32
C ALA A 189 10.97 4.04 6.05
N ALA A 190 11.47 3.53 4.92
CA ALA A 190 11.42 4.23 3.62
C ALA A 190 9.97 4.48 3.17
N PHE A 191 9.10 3.47 3.27
CA PHE A 191 7.68 3.62 2.97
C PHE A 191 7.00 4.62 3.91
N ALA A 192 7.26 4.55 5.22
CA ALA A 192 6.69 5.49 6.19
C ALA A 192 7.10 6.93 5.88
N LYS A 193 8.39 7.17 5.60
CA LYS A 193 8.92 8.49 5.23
C LYS A 193 8.37 8.99 3.90
N ARG A 194 8.22 8.12 2.90
CA ARG A 194 7.56 8.46 1.61
C ARG A 194 6.10 8.84 1.80
N PHE A 195 5.34 8.11 2.61
CA PHE A 195 3.98 8.49 2.96
C PHE A 195 3.92 9.82 3.73
N ALA A 196 4.89 10.10 4.60
CA ALA A 196 4.97 11.36 5.34
C ALA A 196 5.21 12.56 4.39
N ARG A 197 6.11 12.41 3.41
CA ARG A 197 6.34 13.39 2.34
C ARG A 197 5.10 13.61 1.49
N LEU A 198 4.47 12.52 1.05
CA LEU A 198 3.23 12.56 0.27
C LEU A 198 2.08 13.23 1.02
N ALA A 199 1.98 13.03 2.33
CA ALA A 199 0.94 13.62 3.16
C ALA A 199 0.94 15.16 3.15
N LEU A 200 2.11 15.80 2.94
CA LEU A 200 2.23 17.26 2.85
C LEU A 200 1.60 17.84 1.57
N THR A 201 1.61 17.08 0.48
CA THR A 201 1.06 17.51 -0.83
C THR A 201 -0.31 16.89 -1.13
N ALA A 202 -0.71 15.89 -0.37
CA ALA A 202 -1.95 15.16 -0.56
C ALA A 202 -3.19 16.01 -0.18
N PRO A 203 -4.36 15.71 -0.78
CA PRO A 203 -5.64 16.21 -0.27
C PRO A 203 -5.88 15.69 1.16
N PRO A 204 -6.77 16.31 1.97
CA PRO A 204 -6.94 15.96 3.38
C PRO A 204 -7.33 14.49 3.60
N ALA A 205 -8.14 13.90 2.70
CA ALA A 205 -8.45 12.47 2.74
C ALA A 205 -7.21 11.59 2.48
N GLY A 206 -6.32 12.03 1.59
CA GLY A 206 -5.05 11.37 1.33
C GLY A 206 -4.09 11.48 2.50
N ALA A 207 -4.00 12.66 3.13
CA ALA A 207 -3.19 12.88 4.34
C ALA A 207 -3.63 11.95 5.49
N ILE A 208 -4.93 11.84 5.76
CA ILE A 208 -5.47 10.89 6.77
C ILE A 208 -5.07 9.45 6.44
N THR A 209 -5.15 9.06 5.16
CA THR A 209 -4.75 7.73 4.71
C THR A 209 -3.25 7.48 4.93
N CYS A 210 -2.39 8.45 4.58
CA CYS A 210 -0.95 8.38 4.80
C CYS A 210 -0.61 8.25 6.29
N THR A 211 -1.25 9.05 7.15
CA THR A 211 -1.08 8.95 8.60
C THR A 211 -1.45 7.56 9.12
N GLY A 212 -2.52 6.95 8.58
CA GLY A 212 -2.89 5.57 8.89
C GLY A 212 -1.82 4.55 8.50
N PHE A 213 -1.22 4.69 7.31
CA PHE A 213 -0.08 3.87 6.89
C PHE A 213 1.12 4.03 7.81
N ILE A 214 1.49 5.27 8.15
CA ILE A 214 2.60 5.57 9.05
C ILE A 214 2.36 4.91 10.41
N HIS A 215 1.16 5.08 10.98
CA HIS A 215 0.79 4.46 12.25
C HIS A 215 0.92 2.93 12.20
N ASN A 216 0.38 2.27 11.16
CA ASN A 216 0.45 0.82 11.02
C ASN A 216 1.89 0.32 10.82
N LEU A 217 2.70 1.02 10.02
CA LEU A 217 4.10 0.66 9.78
C LEU A 217 4.96 0.79 11.04
N LEU A 218 4.82 1.88 11.79
CA LEU A 218 5.56 2.10 13.04
C LEU A 218 5.19 1.08 14.12
N ARG A 219 3.90 0.72 14.19
CA ARG A 219 3.44 -0.33 15.10
C ARG A 219 4.02 -1.70 14.76
N ARG A 220 4.08 -2.05 13.47
CA ARG A 220 4.62 -3.35 13.00
C ARG A 220 6.14 -3.42 13.12
N HIS A 221 6.84 -2.30 12.95
CA HIS A 221 8.29 -2.21 12.95
C HIS A 221 8.80 -1.20 14.00
N PRO A 222 8.89 -1.58 15.29
CA PRO A 222 9.39 -0.70 16.34
C PRO A 222 10.90 -0.37 16.19
N ALA A 223 11.61 -1.08 15.31
CA ALA A 223 13.02 -0.82 14.99
C ALA A 223 13.25 0.43 14.13
N CYS A 224 12.19 1.08 13.64
CA CYS A 224 12.27 2.36 12.94
C CYS A 224 12.67 3.48 13.93
N GLN A 225 13.97 3.67 14.12
CA GLN A 225 14.53 4.70 15.00
C GLN A 225 14.95 5.92 14.20
N PHE A 226 14.19 6.98 14.31
CA PHE A 226 14.42 8.20 13.55
C PHE A 226 15.49 9.12 14.18
N GLY A 227 16.32 9.77 13.35
CA GLY A 227 17.51 10.55 13.72
C GLY A 227 17.64 11.91 12.99
N ARG A 228 18.85 12.26 12.51
CA ARG A 228 19.07 13.44 11.64
C ARG A 228 18.32 13.22 10.31
N ASP A 229 18.05 14.22 9.46
CA ASP A 229 17.27 14.01 8.22
C ASP A 229 18.17 13.86 6.96
N PRO A 230 18.83 12.72 6.70
CA PRO A 230 19.59 12.48 5.47
C PRO A 230 18.73 11.85 4.36
N TYR A 231 17.41 11.78 4.52
CA TYR A 231 16.54 11.08 3.59
C TYR A 231 16.57 11.70 2.20
N ASP A 232 16.84 10.87 1.18
CA ASP A 232 16.76 11.27 -0.22
C ASP A 232 15.41 10.85 -0.82
N GLU A 233 14.61 11.82 -1.23
CA GLU A 233 13.31 11.60 -1.86
C GLU A 233 13.43 11.14 -3.33
N GLY A 234 14.54 11.44 -3.99
CA GLY A 234 14.79 11.09 -5.38
C GLY A 234 15.27 9.65 -5.58
N GLU A 235 15.74 9.00 -4.52
CA GLU A 235 16.29 7.64 -4.59
C GLU A 235 15.16 6.60 -4.76
N PRO A 236 15.15 5.82 -5.86
CA PRO A 236 14.10 4.82 -6.11
C PRO A 236 14.27 3.56 -5.25
N ASP A 237 15.47 3.32 -4.72
CA ASP A 237 15.77 2.19 -3.85
C ASP A 237 15.41 2.51 -2.38
N PRO A 238 14.40 1.84 -1.79
CA PRO A 238 14.07 2.05 -0.38
C PRO A 238 15.25 1.70 0.55
N ALA A 239 16.14 0.79 0.16
CA ALA A 239 17.33 0.43 0.94
C ALA A 239 18.37 1.56 1.00
N LYS A 240 18.47 2.38 -0.05
CA LYS A 240 19.47 3.45 -0.16
C LYS A 240 18.94 4.83 0.24
N SER A 241 17.62 4.98 0.36
CA SER A 241 16.96 6.24 0.75
C SER A 241 17.37 6.83 2.12
N GLN A 242 18.12 6.08 2.95
CA GLN A 242 18.53 6.46 4.30
C GLN A 242 17.37 6.85 5.25
N ALA A 243 16.15 6.39 4.95
CA ALA A 243 14.96 6.73 5.72
C ALA A 243 14.99 6.25 7.18
N LEU A 244 15.66 5.14 7.46
CA LEU A 244 15.79 4.64 8.83
C LEU A 244 16.52 5.65 9.72
N ALA A 245 17.54 6.33 9.20
CA ALA A 245 18.28 7.34 9.95
C ALA A 245 17.55 8.70 10.02
N SER A 246 16.50 8.90 9.21
CA SER A 246 15.75 10.17 9.01
C SER A 246 14.84 10.56 10.17
N SER A 247 14.17 11.72 10.15
CA SER A 247 13.11 12.09 11.12
C SER A 247 11.75 12.32 10.49
N LEU A 248 10.65 12.06 11.19
CA LEU A 248 9.27 12.26 10.68
C LEU A 248 8.72 13.66 10.98
N TRP A 249 9.48 14.71 10.69
CA TRP A 249 9.05 16.10 10.94
C TRP A 249 7.83 16.53 10.12
N GLU A 250 7.51 15.82 9.04
CA GLU A 250 6.32 16.05 8.25
C GLU A 250 5.04 15.80 9.07
N ALA A 251 5.07 14.79 9.95
CA ALA A 251 3.96 14.52 10.85
C ALA A 251 3.74 15.68 11.84
N GLU A 252 4.83 16.29 12.33
CA GLU A 252 4.75 17.49 13.17
C GLU A 252 4.09 18.66 12.43
N SER A 253 4.46 18.85 11.16
CA SER A 253 3.89 19.92 10.33
C SER A 253 2.40 19.71 10.07
N LEU A 254 1.92 18.46 10.03
CA LEU A 254 0.51 18.12 9.85
C LEU A 254 -0.33 18.27 11.13
N ARG A 255 0.29 18.51 12.31
CA ARG A 255 -0.46 18.82 13.54
C ARG A 255 -1.26 20.11 13.40
N ASP A 256 -0.69 21.13 12.75
CA ASP A 256 -1.31 22.43 12.51
C ASP A 256 -2.02 22.50 11.15
N HIS A 257 -2.60 21.39 10.70
CA HIS A 257 -3.30 21.33 9.42
C HIS A 257 -4.67 22.02 9.49
N TYR A 258 -5.07 22.72 8.43
CA TYR A 258 -6.32 23.50 8.37
C TYR A 258 -7.58 22.65 8.65
N CYS A 259 -7.54 21.37 8.29
CA CYS A 259 -8.62 20.42 8.53
C CYS A 259 -8.42 19.72 9.89
N PRO A 260 -9.34 19.88 10.86
CA PRO A 260 -9.17 19.32 12.20
C PRO A 260 -9.14 17.78 12.22
N GLN A 261 -9.78 17.12 11.24
CA GLN A 261 -9.76 15.66 11.12
C GLN A 261 -8.35 15.13 10.80
N VAL A 262 -7.56 15.88 10.02
CA VAL A 262 -6.16 15.53 9.73
C VAL A 262 -5.33 15.66 11.00
N ALA A 263 -5.43 16.79 11.70
CA ALA A 263 -4.75 16.99 12.98
C ALA A 263 -5.10 15.90 14.01
N ALA A 264 -6.38 15.54 14.10
CA ALA A 264 -6.83 14.44 14.95
C ALA A 264 -6.24 13.08 14.52
N SER A 265 -6.09 12.82 13.22
CA SER A 265 -5.43 11.60 12.75
C SER A 265 -3.95 11.54 13.14
N VAL A 266 -3.25 12.68 13.10
CA VAL A 266 -1.83 12.78 13.49
C VAL A 266 -1.64 12.53 14.97
N SER A 267 -2.59 12.94 15.82
CA SER A 267 -2.55 12.66 17.26
C SER A 267 -2.54 11.15 17.61
N LEU A 268 -2.90 10.28 16.67
CA LEU A 268 -2.76 8.83 16.84
C LEU A 268 -1.30 8.40 16.91
N LEU A 269 -0.39 9.13 16.28
CA LEU A 269 1.06 8.86 16.27
C LEU A 269 1.73 9.24 17.60
N ASP A 270 1.09 10.08 18.42
CA ASP A 270 1.61 10.48 19.74
C ASP A 270 1.49 9.36 20.78
N ARG A 271 0.68 8.35 20.48
CA ARG A 271 0.43 7.23 21.39
C ARG A 271 1.65 6.32 21.48
N ASP A 272 1.85 5.73 22.65
CA ASP A 272 2.88 4.72 22.84
C ASP A 272 2.54 3.41 22.13
N PHE A 273 3.28 3.14 21.04
CA PHE A 273 3.20 1.87 20.30
C PHE A 273 3.60 0.61 21.09
N SER A 274 4.10 0.76 22.32
CA SER A 274 4.44 -0.37 23.19
C SER A 274 3.20 -1.08 23.74
N ASP A 275 2.04 -0.41 23.79
CA ASP A 275 0.80 -0.93 24.34
C ASP A 275 -0.17 -1.38 23.22
N PRO A 276 -0.18 -2.67 22.80
CA PRO A 276 -0.97 -3.12 21.66
C PRO A 276 -2.49 -3.00 21.86
N LYS A 277 -2.96 -2.87 23.11
CA LYS A 277 -4.39 -2.66 23.44
C LYS A 277 -4.86 -1.23 23.15
N LYS A 278 -3.96 -0.24 23.18
CA LYS A 278 -4.29 1.18 22.96
C LYS A 278 -4.02 1.63 21.53
N THR A 279 -3.14 0.92 20.83
CA THR A 279 -2.75 1.18 19.44
C THR A 279 -3.27 0.05 18.55
N ALA A 280 -4.59 -0.02 18.36
CA ALA A 280 -5.18 -0.93 17.39
C ALA A 280 -4.81 -0.48 15.96
N GLU A 281 -4.60 -1.43 15.05
CA GLU A 281 -4.35 -1.09 13.65
C GLU A 281 -5.54 -0.38 13.04
N VAL A 282 -5.21 0.60 12.20
CA VAL A 282 -6.19 1.41 11.51
C VAL A 282 -6.56 0.71 10.20
N ASN A 283 -7.85 0.70 9.87
CA ASN A 283 -8.32 0.16 8.60
C ASN A 283 -8.02 1.14 7.45
N VAL A 284 -6.97 0.83 6.68
CA VAL A 284 -6.52 1.65 5.55
C VAL A 284 -7.58 1.75 4.44
N GLN A 285 -8.35 0.68 4.21
CA GLN A 285 -9.39 0.65 3.17
C GLN A 285 -10.46 1.73 3.41
N GLN A 286 -10.89 1.89 4.67
CA GLN A 286 -11.88 2.88 5.06
C GLN A 286 -11.36 4.31 4.84
N TYR A 287 -10.08 4.57 5.16
CA TYR A 287 -9.48 5.88 4.97
C TYR A 287 -9.25 6.20 3.49
N ALA A 288 -8.77 5.23 2.71
CA ALA A 288 -8.58 5.39 1.27
C ALA A 288 -9.89 5.67 0.50
N ALA A 289 -11.01 5.15 1.01
CA ALA A 289 -12.35 5.41 0.47
C ALA A 289 -12.86 6.83 0.80
N GLY A 290 -12.26 7.51 1.76
CA GLY A 290 -12.62 8.87 2.17
C GLY A 290 -12.52 9.86 1.02
N SER A 291 -13.52 10.71 0.88
CA SER A 291 -13.56 11.79 -0.12
C SER A 291 -13.73 13.14 0.57
N PHE A 292 -13.43 14.23 -0.14
CA PHE A 292 -13.64 15.57 0.38
C PHE A 292 -15.12 15.80 0.75
N ALA A 293 -16.04 15.26 -0.04
CA ALA A 293 -17.47 15.29 0.25
C ALA A 293 -17.83 14.54 1.55
N ALA A 294 -17.17 13.41 1.83
CA ALA A 294 -17.37 12.68 3.09
C ALA A 294 -16.87 13.47 4.30
N ILE A 295 -15.70 14.11 4.18
CA ILE A 295 -15.12 14.97 5.22
C ILE A 295 -16.04 16.15 5.53
N ILE A 296 -16.51 16.85 4.51
CA ILE A 296 -17.45 17.98 4.66
C ILE A 296 -18.75 17.51 5.30
N LYS A 297 -19.32 16.40 4.81
CA LYS A 297 -20.57 15.87 5.35
C LYS A 297 -20.42 15.52 6.83
N GLN A 298 -19.32 14.87 7.20
CA GLN A 298 -19.02 14.56 8.60
C GLN A 298 -18.94 15.83 9.45
N GLU A 299 -18.34 16.90 8.94
CA GLU A 299 -18.25 18.19 9.64
C GLU A 299 -19.62 18.88 9.79
N LEU A 300 -20.46 18.83 8.74
CA LEU A 300 -21.82 19.38 8.76
C LEU A 300 -22.74 18.62 9.72
N ASP A 301 -22.51 17.33 9.93
CA ASP A 301 -23.27 16.50 10.85
C ASP A 301 -22.87 16.71 12.32
N ILE A 302 -21.78 17.44 12.61
CA ILE A 302 -21.34 17.71 13.97
C ILE A 302 -22.35 18.61 14.68
N ARG A 303 -22.91 18.09 15.79
CA ARG A 303 -23.80 18.86 16.66
C ARG A 303 -23.00 19.84 17.52
N LEU A 304 -23.05 21.11 17.15
CA LEU A 304 -22.42 22.18 17.90
C LEU A 304 -23.25 22.53 19.14
N LYS A 305 -22.64 22.46 20.33
CA LYS A 305 -23.28 22.88 21.60
C LYS A 305 -23.44 24.40 21.69
N LYS A 306 -22.55 25.15 21.03
CA LYS A 306 -22.54 26.61 20.97
C LYS A 306 -22.15 27.04 19.56
N ALA A 307 -22.82 28.04 19.02
CA ALA A 307 -22.43 28.61 17.73
C ALA A 307 -21.02 29.22 17.85
N PRO A 308 -20.06 28.83 17.00
CA PRO A 308 -18.74 29.42 16.98
C PRO A 308 -18.88 30.86 16.46
N ILE A 309 -18.68 31.82 17.34
CA ILE A 309 -18.58 33.25 16.99
C ILE A 309 -17.10 33.59 17.03
N ALA A 310 -16.62 34.33 16.04
CA ALA A 310 -15.26 34.87 16.07
C ALA A 310 -15.17 35.91 17.21
N PHE A 311 -14.66 35.49 18.35
CA PHE A 311 -14.38 36.40 19.47
C PHE A 311 -13.04 37.07 19.21
N HIS A 312 -13.09 38.29 18.68
CA HIS A 312 -11.93 39.17 18.64
C HIS A 312 -11.83 39.91 19.98
N SER A 313 -10.62 39.97 20.55
CA SER A 313 -10.37 40.71 21.79
C SER A 313 -10.62 42.22 21.64
N GLN A 314 -10.55 42.73 20.41
CA GLN A 314 -10.94 44.09 20.04
C GLN A 314 -11.90 44.03 18.83
N PRO A 315 -12.90 44.92 18.75
CA PRO A 315 -13.79 44.96 17.60
C PRO A 315 -12.99 45.32 16.34
N LEU A 316 -13.10 44.50 15.29
CA LEU A 316 -12.47 44.78 14.00
C LEU A 316 -13.07 46.07 13.42
N THR A 317 -12.23 47.07 13.19
CA THR A 317 -12.63 48.36 12.61
C THR A 317 -12.62 48.36 11.08
N SER A 318 -12.02 47.34 10.45
CA SER A 318 -11.99 47.14 8.99
C SER A 318 -12.05 45.65 8.64
N LEU A 319 -12.70 45.31 7.52
CA LEU A 319 -12.88 43.92 7.05
C LEU A 319 -11.66 43.41 6.28
N PHE A 320 -10.96 44.30 5.59
CA PHE A 320 -9.65 44.09 5.01
C PHE A 320 -8.70 45.01 5.75
N GLY A 321 -7.79 44.47 6.56
CA GLY A 321 -6.79 45.29 7.22
C GLY A 321 -6.04 46.13 6.17
N THR A 322 -5.88 47.43 6.43
CA THR A 322 -4.86 48.22 5.71
C THR A 322 -3.55 47.46 5.84
N ALA A 323 -2.94 47.14 4.69
CA ALA A 323 -1.71 46.37 4.59
C ALA A 323 -0.75 46.71 5.74
N LEU A 324 -0.26 45.67 6.42
CA LEU A 324 0.92 45.80 7.27
C LEU A 324 1.96 46.62 6.49
N PRO A 325 2.53 47.70 7.06
CA PRO A 325 3.60 48.42 6.40
C PRO A 325 4.73 47.41 6.21
N ILE A 326 4.94 47.03 4.96
CA ILE A 326 6.12 46.29 4.52
C ILE A 326 7.30 47.11 5.04
N LEU A 327 8.09 46.50 5.94
CA LEU A 327 9.36 47.05 6.41
C LEU A 327 10.11 47.62 5.20
N GLY A 328 10.39 48.92 5.26
CA GLY A 328 10.92 49.67 4.14
C GLY A 328 12.20 49.05 3.59
N PHE A 329 12.14 48.59 2.34
CA PHE A 329 13.27 48.69 1.44
C PHE A 329 13.19 50.04 0.77
N ALA A 330 13.77 51.05 1.41
CA ALA A 330 14.16 52.28 0.74
C ALA A 330 15.38 51.96 -0.12
N PHE A 331 15.18 51.85 -1.44
CA PHE A 331 16.25 52.11 -2.39
C PHE A 331 16.30 53.62 -2.60
N ALA A 332 17.34 54.23 -2.06
CA ALA A 332 17.93 55.47 -2.53
C ALA A 332 19.42 55.18 -2.79
#